data_AF-A0A6J2LKS1-F1
#
_entry.id   AF-A0A6J2LKS1-F1
#
_cell.length_a   1.000
_cell.length_b   1.000
_cell.length_c   1.000
_cell.angle_alpha   90.00
_cell.angle_beta   90.00
_cell.angle_gamma   90.00
#
_symmetry.space_group_name_H-M   'P 1'
#
loop_
_entity.id
_entity.type
_entity.pdbx_description
1 polymer ?
#
loop_
_entity_poly.entity_id
_entity_poly.type
_entity_poly.pdbx_seq_one_letter_code
_entity_poly.pdbx_strand_id
1 'polypeptide(L)'
;MSVSVHENRKSRASSGSINIYLFHKSSYADSVLTHLNLLRQQRLFTDVLLHAGNRTFPCHRAVLAACSRYFEAMFSGGLKESQDSEVNFDNSIHPEVLELLLDYAYSSRVIINEENAESLLEAGDMLEFQDIRDACAEFLEKNLHPTNCLGMLLLSDAHQCTKLYELSWRMCLSNFQTIRKNEDFLQLPQDMVVQLLSSEELETEDERLVYESAINWISYDLKKRYCYLPELLQTVRLALLPAIYLMENVAMEELITKQRKSKEIVEEAIRCKLKILQNDGVVTSLCARPRKTGHALFLLGGQTFMCDKLYLVDQKAKEIIPKADIPSPRKEFSACAIGCKVYITGGRGSENGVSKDVWVYDTLHEEWSKAAPMLVARFGHGSAELKHCLYVVGGHTAATGCLPASPSVSLKQVEHYDPTTNKWTMVAPLREGVSNAAVVSAKLKLFAFGGTSVSHDKLPKVQCYDQCENRWTVPATCPQPWRYTAAAVLGNQIFIMGGDTEFSACSAYKFNSETYQWTKVGDVTAKRMSCHAVASGNKLYVVGGYFGIQRCKTLDCYDPTLDAWNSITTVPYSLIPTAFVSTWKHLPS
;
A
#
# COMPACT_ATOMS: atom_id res chain seq x y z
N MET A 1 19.40 -5.55 34.79
CA MET A 1 20.78 -6.11 34.85
C MET A 1 21.75 -5.09 34.28
N SER A 2 22.94 -5.00 34.88
CA SER A 2 24.06 -4.07 34.59
C SER A 2 23.89 -2.63 35.11
N VAL A 3 24.29 -2.42 36.37
CA VAL A 3 24.91 -1.15 36.78
C VAL A 3 26.28 -1.49 37.37
N SER A 4 27.21 -1.77 36.47
CA SER A 4 28.62 -1.50 36.71
C SER A 4 28.80 0.00 36.54
N VAL A 5 29.09 0.74 37.61
CA VAL A 5 30.00 1.90 37.67
C VAL A 5 29.97 2.37 39.14
N HIS A 6 30.99 2.01 39.90
CA HIS A 6 31.46 2.87 40.98
C HIS A 6 32.96 3.08 40.82
N GLU A 7 33.30 4.35 40.81
CA GLU A 7 34.50 4.97 40.31
C GLU A 7 35.75 4.53 41.07
N ASN A 8 36.77 4.09 40.32
CA ASN A 8 38.13 3.97 40.82
C ASN A 8 38.75 5.37 40.98
N ARG A 9 38.50 6.04 42.11
CA ARG A 9 39.31 7.19 42.55
C ARG A 9 40.62 6.68 43.17
N LYS A 10 41.67 6.59 42.34
CA LYS A 10 43.05 6.43 42.82
C LYS A 10 43.53 7.72 43.49
N SER A 11 43.48 7.78 44.82
CA SER A 11 44.35 8.66 45.61
C SER A 11 45.48 7.83 46.22
N ARG A 12 46.71 7.99 45.70
CA ARG A 12 47.92 7.50 46.34
C ARG A 12 48.25 8.41 47.52
N ALA A 13 48.26 7.88 48.75
CA ALA A 13 49.34 8.05 49.72
C ALA A 13 49.06 7.30 51.04
N SER A 14 50.13 6.72 51.58
CA SER A 14 50.32 6.19 52.93
C SER A 14 49.97 4.72 53.19
N SER A 15 50.85 4.13 54.00
CA SER A 15 51.13 2.72 54.24
C SER A 15 50.13 2.05 55.18
N GLY A 16 49.68 0.86 54.77
CA GLY A 16 48.82 -0.03 55.53
C GLY A 16 47.93 -0.76 54.54
N SER A 17 48.33 -1.93 54.09
CA SER A 17 47.51 -2.79 53.23
C SER A 17 46.30 -3.26 54.04
N ILE A 18 45.25 -2.45 54.09
CA ILE A 18 43.96 -2.86 54.64
C ILE A 18 43.40 -3.88 53.63
N ASN A 19 43.42 -5.16 54.01
CA ASN A 19 42.72 -6.22 53.28
C ASN A 19 41.22 -5.95 53.37
N ILE A 20 40.69 -5.17 52.42
CA ILE A 20 39.26 -4.91 52.32
C ILE A 20 38.65 -6.02 51.46
N TYR A 21 37.87 -6.91 52.06
CA TYR A 21 37.07 -7.92 51.37
C TYR A 21 35.59 -7.53 51.44
N LEU A 22 34.94 -7.35 50.29
CA LEU A 22 33.51 -7.09 50.19
C LEU A 22 32.76 -8.43 50.12
N PHE A 23 32.07 -8.80 51.20
CA PHE A 23 31.19 -9.97 51.24
C PHE A 23 29.80 -9.61 50.70
N HIS A 24 29.36 -10.27 49.62
CA HIS A 24 28.04 -10.09 49.03
C HIS A 24 27.31 -11.44 48.90
N LYS A 25 26.26 -11.65 49.70
CA LYS A 25 25.41 -12.84 49.64
C LYS A 25 24.18 -12.57 48.76
N SER A 26 24.17 -13.08 47.53
CA SER A 26 23.10 -12.85 46.56
C SER A 26 21.71 -13.32 47.02
N SER A 27 21.62 -14.39 47.81
CA SER A 27 20.35 -14.94 48.29
C SER A 27 19.76 -14.23 49.52
N TYR A 28 20.47 -13.23 50.07
CA TYR A 28 20.00 -12.54 51.27
C TYR A 28 18.73 -11.71 51.00
N ALA A 29 18.65 -11.03 49.85
CA ALA A 29 17.48 -10.22 49.48
C ALA A 29 16.21 -11.07 49.37
N ASP A 30 16.26 -12.20 48.66
CA ASP A 30 15.14 -13.13 48.53
C ASP A 30 14.69 -13.68 49.88
N SER A 31 15.64 -14.00 50.76
CA SER A 31 15.34 -14.49 52.11
C SER A 31 14.64 -13.41 52.94
N VAL A 32 15.07 -12.15 52.85
CA VAL A 32 14.43 -11.03 53.58
C VAL A 32 13.01 -10.81 53.07
N LEU A 33 12.80 -10.74 51.76
CA LEU A 33 11.48 -10.58 51.14
C LEU A 33 10.54 -11.73 51.54
N THR A 34 11.03 -12.97 51.53
CA THR A 34 10.25 -14.14 51.98
C THR A 34 9.83 -14.02 53.45
N HIS A 35 10.71 -13.55 54.33
CA HIS A 35 10.38 -13.34 55.75
C HIS A 35 9.38 -12.18 55.93
N LEU A 36 9.53 -11.09 55.17
CA LEU A 36 8.57 -9.98 55.18
C LEU A 36 7.18 -10.41 54.71
N ASN A 37 7.10 -11.31 53.72
CA ASN A 37 5.82 -11.89 53.29
C ASN A 37 5.19 -12.74 54.40
N LEU A 38 5.99 -13.54 55.12
CA LEU A 38 5.50 -14.34 56.25
C LEU A 38 4.94 -13.44 57.37
N LEU A 39 5.62 -12.34 57.68
CA LEU A 39 5.15 -11.33 58.65
C LEU A 39 3.84 -10.69 58.21
N ARG A 40 3.70 -10.38 56.91
CA ARG A 40 2.45 -9.86 56.33
C ARG A 40 1.29 -10.84 56.49
N GLN A 41 1.50 -12.11 56.17
CA GLN A 41 0.49 -13.17 56.32
C GLN A 41 0.06 -13.38 57.78
N GLN A 42 0.99 -13.19 58.74
CA GLN A 42 0.72 -13.26 60.17
C GLN A 42 0.18 -11.93 60.76
N ARG A 43 0.06 -10.87 59.95
CA ARG A 43 -0.34 -9.51 60.38
C ARG A 43 0.56 -8.92 61.47
N LEU A 44 1.84 -9.23 61.42
CA LEU A 44 2.85 -8.71 62.34
C LEU A 44 3.54 -7.50 61.71
N PHE A 45 3.61 -6.39 62.45
CA PHE A 45 4.24 -5.12 62.04
C PHE A 45 3.63 -4.44 60.81
N THR A 46 2.42 -4.81 60.40
CA THR A 46 1.68 -4.14 59.33
C THR A 46 1.14 -2.80 59.83
N ASP A 47 1.35 -1.74 59.05
CA ASP A 47 1.08 -0.34 59.39
C ASP A 47 0.06 0.32 58.45
N VAL A 48 -0.39 -0.38 57.40
CA VAL A 48 -1.42 0.09 56.47
C VAL A 48 -2.37 -1.04 56.05
N LEU A 49 -3.64 -0.70 55.88
CA LEU A 49 -4.70 -1.55 55.36
C LEU A 49 -5.17 -1.03 54.01
N LEU A 50 -5.05 -1.85 52.96
CA LEU A 50 -5.55 -1.54 51.63
C LEU A 50 -6.92 -2.19 51.42
N HIS A 51 -7.90 -1.43 50.98
CA HIS A 51 -9.25 -1.89 50.66
C HIS A 51 -9.44 -1.88 49.15
N ALA A 52 -9.82 -3.04 48.60
CA ALA A 52 -10.25 -3.18 47.21
C ALA A 52 -11.59 -3.92 47.17
N GLY A 53 -12.66 -3.18 46.88
CA GLY A 53 -14.03 -3.68 46.95
C GLY A 53 -14.34 -4.26 48.33
N ASN A 54 -14.57 -5.57 48.40
CA ASN A 54 -14.92 -6.28 49.63
C ASN A 54 -13.73 -6.97 50.33
N ARG A 55 -12.50 -6.88 49.80
CA ARG A 55 -11.30 -7.50 50.40
C ARG A 55 -10.39 -6.45 51.05
N THR A 56 -9.76 -6.85 52.14
CA THR A 56 -8.83 -6.00 52.93
C THR A 56 -7.46 -6.66 53.02
N PHE A 57 -6.41 -5.91 52.70
CA PHE A 57 -5.04 -6.41 52.63
C PHE A 57 -4.13 -5.64 53.60
N PRO A 58 -3.69 -6.25 54.71
CA PRO A 58 -2.72 -5.64 55.62
C PRO A 58 -1.31 -5.70 55.02
N CYS A 59 -0.62 -4.55 54.97
CA CYS A 59 0.68 -4.40 54.30
C CYS A 59 1.65 -3.54 55.14
N HIS A 60 2.89 -3.44 54.66
CA HIS A 60 3.94 -2.59 55.24
C HIS A 60 4.22 -1.41 54.30
N ARG A 61 4.06 -0.17 54.78
CA ARG A 61 4.30 1.07 54.01
C ARG A 61 5.70 1.11 53.41
N ALA A 62 6.70 0.68 54.18
CA ALA A 62 8.09 0.68 53.74
C ALA A 62 8.32 -0.22 52.51
N VAL A 63 7.64 -1.38 52.43
CA VAL A 63 7.78 -2.30 51.29
C VAL A 63 7.06 -1.73 50.06
N LEU A 64 5.86 -1.19 50.25
CA LEU A 64 5.09 -0.58 49.17
C LEU A 64 5.77 0.65 48.58
N ALA A 65 6.27 1.54 49.43
CA ALA A 65 7.03 2.73 49.01
C ALA A 65 8.36 2.37 48.33
N ALA A 66 9.01 1.27 48.72
CA ALA A 66 10.22 0.81 48.06
C ALA A 66 9.94 0.24 46.66
N CYS A 67 8.77 -0.34 46.43
CA CYS A 67 8.42 -1.02 45.18
C CYS A 67 7.68 -0.12 44.18
N SER A 68 6.92 0.87 44.65
CA SER A 68 6.09 1.73 43.80
C SER A 68 6.21 3.19 44.19
N ARG A 69 6.39 4.03 43.16
CA ARG A 69 6.53 5.49 43.29
C ARG A 69 5.22 6.16 43.69
N TYR A 70 4.08 5.59 43.29
CA TYR A 70 2.76 6.00 43.75
C TYR A 70 2.63 5.91 45.27
N PHE A 71 2.98 4.77 45.86
CA PHE A 71 2.93 4.60 47.32
C PHE A 71 3.98 5.43 48.05
N GLU A 72 5.17 5.59 47.48
CA GLU A 72 6.18 6.50 48.02
C GLU A 72 5.66 7.93 48.10
N ALA A 73 5.06 8.45 47.02
CA ALA A 73 4.48 9.79 46.98
C ALA A 73 3.29 9.93 47.95
N MET A 74 2.41 8.92 48.01
CA MET A 74 1.26 8.90 48.92
C MET A 74 1.69 8.97 50.40
N PHE A 75 2.69 8.18 50.80
CA PHE A 75 3.12 8.12 52.20
C PHE A 75 4.07 9.25 52.60
N SER A 76 4.82 9.84 51.65
CA SER A 76 5.76 10.94 51.93
C SER A 76 5.16 12.34 51.78
N GLY A 77 4.09 12.50 51.00
CA GLY A 77 3.59 13.80 50.52
C GLY A 77 2.82 14.68 51.51
N GLY A 78 2.71 14.33 52.79
CA GLY A 78 1.99 15.14 53.80
C GLY A 78 0.48 15.31 53.55
N LEU A 79 -0.09 14.52 52.64
CA LEU A 79 -1.52 14.44 52.35
C LEU A 79 -2.27 13.70 53.49
N LYS A 80 -3.61 13.72 53.49
CA LYS A 80 -4.43 13.09 54.56
C LYS A 80 -4.10 11.59 54.72
N GLU A 81 -3.84 10.94 53.60
CA GLU A 81 -3.49 9.53 53.45
C GLU A 81 -2.15 9.18 54.11
N SER A 82 -1.28 10.17 54.34
CA SER A 82 -0.04 9.98 55.10
C SER A 82 -0.29 9.71 56.59
N GLN A 83 -1.42 10.20 57.12
CA GLN A 83 -1.84 9.98 58.52
C GLN A 83 -2.89 8.88 58.64
N ASP A 84 -3.58 8.55 57.55
CA ASP A 84 -4.59 7.51 57.54
C ASP A 84 -3.98 6.11 57.52
N SER A 85 -4.60 5.21 58.29
CA SER A 85 -4.16 3.81 58.38
C SER A 85 -4.85 2.92 57.34
N GLU A 86 -5.86 3.45 56.64
CA GLU A 86 -6.68 2.76 55.66
C GLU A 86 -6.64 3.52 54.32
N VAL A 87 -6.39 2.81 53.21
CA VAL A 87 -6.43 3.34 51.85
C VAL A 87 -7.44 2.53 51.06
N ASN A 88 -8.43 3.20 50.46
CA ASN A 88 -9.50 2.55 49.72
C ASN A 88 -9.44 2.89 48.23
N PHE A 89 -9.51 1.85 47.39
CA PHE A 89 -9.48 1.95 45.94
C PHE A 89 -10.87 1.90 45.29
N ASP A 90 -11.98 1.96 46.04
CA ASP A 90 -13.36 2.19 45.55
C ASP A 90 -13.68 1.57 44.16
N ASN A 91 -13.60 0.24 44.08
CA ASN A 91 -13.84 -0.58 42.87
C ASN A 91 -12.98 -0.27 41.63
N SER A 92 -11.95 0.58 41.72
CA SER A 92 -11.08 0.91 40.59
C SER A 92 -10.12 -0.24 40.23
N ILE A 93 -9.87 -1.16 41.16
CA ILE A 93 -8.95 -2.30 40.96
C ILE A 93 -9.64 -3.59 41.40
N HIS A 94 -9.54 -4.63 40.56
CA HIS A 94 -10.00 -5.97 40.92
C HIS A 94 -9.18 -6.53 42.10
N PRO A 95 -9.84 -7.09 43.14
CA PRO A 95 -9.15 -7.57 44.34
C PRO A 95 -8.06 -8.62 44.06
N GLU A 96 -8.26 -9.46 43.05
CA GLU A 96 -7.31 -10.51 42.63
C GLU A 96 -6.04 -9.91 41.98
N VAL A 97 -6.19 -8.84 41.21
CA VAL A 97 -5.06 -8.11 40.61
C VAL A 97 -4.25 -7.41 41.69
N LEU A 98 -4.92 -6.74 42.65
CA LEU A 98 -4.21 -6.11 43.76
C LEU A 98 -3.45 -7.15 44.59
N GLU A 99 -4.03 -8.32 44.83
CA GLU A 99 -3.36 -9.42 45.53
C GLU A 99 -2.09 -9.87 44.78
N LEU A 100 -2.14 -10.02 43.45
CA LEU A 100 -0.97 -10.34 42.63
C LEU A 100 0.12 -9.26 42.68
N LEU A 101 -0.26 -7.98 42.65
CA LEU A 101 0.69 -6.85 42.77
C LEU A 101 1.35 -6.83 44.16
N LEU A 102 0.59 -7.10 45.21
CA LEU A 102 1.10 -7.21 46.56
C LEU A 102 2.03 -8.42 46.70
N ASP A 103 1.63 -9.58 46.19
CA ASP A 103 2.48 -10.76 46.21
C ASP A 103 3.77 -10.52 45.43
N TYR A 104 3.73 -9.77 44.33
CA TYR A 104 4.93 -9.31 43.63
C TYR A 104 5.82 -8.43 44.52
N ALA A 105 5.26 -7.43 45.22
CA ALA A 105 6.04 -6.54 46.10
C ALA A 105 6.81 -7.29 47.19
N TYR A 106 6.30 -8.46 47.61
CA TYR A 106 6.92 -9.29 48.66
C TYR A 106 7.66 -10.53 48.13
N SER A 107 7.53 -10.90 46.86
CA SER A 107 8.15 -12.11 46.30
C SER A 107 9.02 -11.87 45.07
N SER A 108 8.92 -10.69 44.45
CA SER A 108 9.46 -10.33 43.12
C SER A 108 8.97 -11.21 41.96
N ARG A 109 7.85 -11.92 42.14
CA ARG A 109 7.29 -12.85 41.14
C ARG A 109 5.80 -12.59 40.94
N VAL A 110 5.35 -12.67 39.69
CA VAL A 110 3.95 -12.55 39.31
C VAL A 110 3.63 -13.54 38.17
N ILE A 111 2.41 -14.06 38.15
CA ILE A 111 1.93 -14.96 37.10
C ILE A 111 1.01 -14.16 36.18
N ILE A 112 1.39 -14.05 34.91
CA ILE A 112 0.64 -13.34 33.88
C ILE A 112 -0.04 -14.38 32.97
N ASN A 113 -1.34 -14.21 32.75
CA ASN A 113 -2.18 -15.05 31.89
C ASN A 113 -3.07 -14.15 30.99
N GLU A 114 -3.82 -14.75 30.07
CA GLU A 114 -4.66 -13.99 29.12
C GLU A 114 -5.80 -13.22 29.79
N GLU A 115 -6.36 -13.73 30.90
CA GLU A 115 -7.49 -13.11 31.61
C GLU A 115 -7.05 -11.94 32.50
N ASN A 116 -5.84 -11.98 33.04
CA ASN A 116 -5.34 -10.99 33.99
C ASN A 116 -4.42 -9.95 33.34
N ALA A 117 -3.85 -10.21 32.16
CA ALA A 117 -2.82 -9.35 31.57
C ALA A 117 -3.30 -7.90 31.36
N GLU A 118 -4.54 -7.71 30.90
CA GLU A 118 -5.13 -6.38 30.66
C GLU A 118 -5.31 -5.62 31.98
N SER A 119 -6.02 -6.22 32.96
CA SER A 119 -6.26 -5.58 34.26
C SER A 119 -4.97 -5.38 35.06
N LEU A 120 -3.96 -6.25 34.90
CA LEU A 120 -2.66 -6.12 35.56
C LEU A 120 -1.81 -5.02 34.91
N LEU A 121 -1.94 -4.80 33.60
CA LEU A 121 -1.36 -3.65 32.90
C LEU A 121 -1.98 -2.34 33.41
N GLU A 122 -3.31 -2.27 33.47
CA GLU A 122 -4.08 -1.11 33.97
C GLU A 122 -3.67 -0.76 35.40
N ALA A 123 -3.70 -1.74 36.31
CA ALA A 123 -3.35 -1.53 37.71
C ALA A 123 -1.85 -1.27 37.91
N GLY A 124 -0.99 -1.90 37.11
CA GLY A 124 0.45 -1.68 37.12
C GLY A 124 0.83 -0.26 36.70
N ASP A 125 0.13 0.29 35.72
CA ASP A 125 0.30 1.70 35.31
C ASP A 125 -0.24 2.66 36.36
N MET A 126 -1.48 2.43 36.84
CA MET A 126 -2.14 3.27 37.86
C MET A 126 -1.34 3.35 39.18
N LEU A 127 -0.81 2.23 39.66
CA LEU A 127 -0.02 2.16 40.89
C LEU A 127 1.49 2.31 40.63
N GLU A 128 1.90 2.67 39.41
CA GLU A 128 3.29 2.90 39.00
C GLU A 128 4.26 1.70 39.23
N PHE A 129 3.78 0.46 39.12
CA PHE A 129 4.61 -0.75 39.01
C PHE A 129 5.13 -0.93 37.58
N GLN A 130 6.15 -0.15 37.22
CA GLN A 130 6.70 -0.10 35.86
C GLN A 130 7.16 -1.46 35.34
N ASP A 131 7.86 -2.26 36.17
CA ASP A 131 8.37 -3.58 35.77
C ASP A 131 7.26 -4.57 35.41
N ILE A 132 6.12 -4.48 36.11
CA ILE A 132 4.95 -5.33 35.85
C ILE A 132 4.23 -4.86 34.60
N ARG A 133 4.05 -3.55 34.44
CA ARG A 133 3.45 -2.96 33.25
C ARG A 133 4.22 -3.40 32.00
N ASP A 134 5.54 -3.28 32.03
CA ASP A 134 6.39 -3.64 30.89
C ASP A 134 6.34 -5.15 30.59
N ALA A 135 6.30 -6.00 31.64
CA ALA A 135 6.13 -7.44 31.48
C ALA A 135 4.76 -7.83 30.89
N CYS A 136 3.67 -7.17 31.32
CA CYS A 136 2.35 -7.35 30.74
C CYS A 136 2.30 -6.89 29.28
N ALA A 137 2.89 -5.74 28.97
CA ALA A 137 2.97 -5.26 27.60
C ALA A 137 3.72 -6.26 26.70
N GLU A 138 4.85 -6.82 27.15
CA GLU A 138 5.58 -7.84 26.40
C GLU A 138 4.76 -9.13 26.21
N PHE A 139 3.96 -9.52 27.20
CA PHE A 139 3.08 -10.69 27.09
C PHE A 139 1.95 -10.44 26.07
N LEU A 140 1.31 -9.27 26.11
CA LEU A 140 0.26 -8.88 25.17
C LEU A 140 0.80 -8.73 23.74
N GLU A 141 2.02 -8.23 23.58
CA GLU A 141 2.70 -8.18 22.27
C GLU A 141 2.84 -9.58 21.63
N LYS A 142 3.12 -10.61 22.43
CA LYS A 142 3.28 -11.99 21.94
C LYS A 142 1.95 -12.67 21.60
N ASN A 143 0.85 -12.24 22.22
CA ASN A 143 -0.49 -12.81 22.04
C ASN A 143 -1.41 -11.90 21.21
N LEU A 144 -0.84 -11.05 20.37
CA LEU A 144 -1.60 -10.16 19.49
C LEU A 144 -2.23 -10.95 18.32
N HIS A 145 -3.55 -10.83 18.19
CA HIS A 145 -4.37 -11.51 17.19
C HIS A 145 -5.30 -10.55 16.45
N PRO A 146 -5.74 -10.85 15.21
CA PRO A 146 -6.66 -10.00 14.47
C PRO A 146 -7.99 -9.73 15.18
N THR A 147 -8.43 -10.63 16.07
CA THR A 147 -9.67 -10.49 16.84
C THR A 147 -9.53 -9.55 18.03
N ASN A 148 -8.37 -9.50 18.69
CA ASN A 148 -8.14 -8.65 19.87
C ASN A 148 -7.41 -7.33 19.56
N CYS A 149 -6.95 -7.14 18.32
CA CYS A 149 -6.10 -6.01 17.94
C CYS A 149 -6.69 -4.62 18.24
N LEU A 150 -8.02 -4.45 18.10
CA LEU A 150 -8.68 -3.19 18.43
C LEU A 150 -8.69 -2.88 19.92
N GLY A 151 -8.97 -3.90 20.76
CA GLY A 151 -8.91 -3.77 22.21
C GLY A 151 -7.49 -3.44 22.67
N MET A 152 -6.50 -4.16 22.14
CA MET A 152 -5.08 -3.90 22.43
C MET A 152 -4.62 -2.51 21.98
N LEU A 153 -5.15 -2.00 20.86
CA LEU A 153 -4.87 -0.65 20.39
C LEU A 153 -5.42 0.42 21.36
N LEU A 154 -6.65 0.26 21.84
CA LEU A 154 -7.25 1.18 22.82
C LEU A 154 -6.53 1.12 24.17
N LEU A 155 -6.21 -0.08 24.64
CA LEU A 155 -5.50 -0.30 25.89
C LEU A 155 -4.10 0.32 25.84
N SER A 156 -3.37 0.11 24.74
CA SER A 156 -2.03 0.66 24.58
C SER A 156 -2.00 2.18 24.44
N ASP A 157 -3.04 2.79 23.84
CA ASP A 157 -3.20 4.25 23.80
C ASP A 157 -3.46 4.82 25.20
N ALA A 158 -4.36 4.18 25.97
CA ALA A 158 -4.72 4.60 27.32
C ALA A 158 -3.52 4.55 28.30
N HIS A 159 -2.68 3.51 28.19
CA HIS A 159 -1.51 3.30 29.06
C HIS A 159 -0.17 3.68 28.41
N GLN A 160 -0.20 4.44 27.31
CA GLN A 160 0.98 4.97 26.62
C GLN A 160 2.04 3.90 26.27
N CYS A 161 1.60 2.68 25.99
CA CYS A 161 2.46 1.56 25.60
C CYS A 161 2.81 1.65 24.11
N THR A 162 3.81 2.47 23.78
CA THR A 162 4.18 2.83 22.39
C THR A 162 4.46 1.63 21.49
N LYS A 163 5.20 0.63 21.99
CA LYS A 163 5.59 -0.55 21.20
C LYS A 163 4.39 -1.45 20.88
N LEU A 164 3.55 -1.72 21.87
CA LEU A 164 2.29 -2.47 21.69
C LEU A 164 1.33 -1.72 20.76
N TYR A 165 1.26 -0.40 20.89
CA TYR A 165 0.46 0.46 20.01
C TYR A 165 0.90 0.35 18.55
N GLU A 166 2.19 0.49 18.25
CA GLU A 166 2.70 0.40 16.88
C GLU A 166 2.45 -0.97 16.23
N LEU A 167 2.55 -2.05 17.00
CA LEU A 167 2.29 -3.41 16.51
C LEU A 167 0.80 -3.64 16.29
N SER A 168 -0.04 -3.22 17.24
CA SER A 168 -1.50 -3.29 17.14
C SER A 168 -2.00 -2.46 15.96
N TRP A 169 -1.46 -1.26 15.77
CA TRP A 169 -1.78 -0.37 14.65
C TRP A 169 -1.44 -1.00 13.30
N ARG A 170 -0.23 -1.55 13.15
CA ARG A 170 0.18 -2.25 11.92
C ARG A 170 -0.72 -3.45 11.62
N MET A 171 -1.11 -4.21 12.65
CA MET A 171 -2.03 -5.34 12.48
C MET A 171 -3.45 -4.89 12.11
N CYS A 172 -3.91 -3.75 12.65
CA CYS A 172 -5.19 -3.16 12.28
C CYS A 172 -5.23 -2.74 10.81
N LEU A 173 -4.13 -2.17 10.31
CA LEU A 173 -4.01 -1.72 8.94
C LEU A 173 -4.02 -2.89 7.93
N SER A 174 -3.40 -4.02 8.27
CA SER A 174 -3.35 -5.19 7.38
C SER A 174 -4.62 -6.05 7.41
N ASN A 175 -5.32 -6.11 8.56
CA ASN A 175 -6.50 -6.97 8.73
C ASN A 175 -7.83 -6.22 8.70
N PHE A 176 -7.87 -5.02 8.08
CA PHE A 176 -9.06 -4.16 8.09
C PHE A 176 -10.34 -4.86 7.60
N GLN A 177 -10.23 -5.78 6.62
CA GLN A 177 -11.38 -6.51 6.08
C GLN A 177 -12.11 -7.35 7.15
N THR A 178 -11.36 -7.95 8.07
CA THR A 178 -11.90 -8.76 9.17
C THR A 178 -12.43 -7.85 10.28
N ILE A 179 -11.66 -6.81 10.61
CA ILE A 179 -11.95 -5.88 11.70
C ILE A 179 -13.26 -5.12 11.49
N ARG A 180 -13.55 -4.72 10.25
CA ARG A 180 -14.81 -4.04 9.89
C ARG A 180 -16.06 -4.78 10.38
N LYS A 181 -16.01 -6.12 10.38
CA LYS A 181 -17.16 -6.97 10.73
C LYS A 181 -17.35 -7.13 12.24
N ASN A 182 -16.31 -6.86 13.03
CA ASN A 182 -16.38 -6.99 14.48
C ASN A 182 -17.17 -5.83 15.09
N GLU A 183 -17.95 -6.13 16.13
CA GLU A 183 -18.71 -5.12 16.87
C GLU A 183 -17.79 -4.12 17.59
N ASP A 184 -16.57 -4.55 17.96
CA ASP A 184 -15.55 -3.69 18.59
C ASP A 184 -15.22 -2.47 17.73
N PHE A 185 -15.24 -2.61 16.40
CA PHE A 185 -15.02 -1.49 15.49
C PHE A 185 -16.10 -0.41 15.64
N LEU A 186 -17.35 -0.81 15.88
CA LEU A 186 -18.47 0.12 16.08
C LEU A 186 -18.36 0.88 17.41
N GLN A 187 -17.61 0.35 18.38
CA GLN A 187 -17.40 0.97 19.70
C GLN A 187 -16.21 1.93 19.74
N LEU A 188 -15.37 1.97 18.70
CA LEU A 188 -14.19 2.83 18.66
C LEU A 188 -14.51 4.33 18.79
N PRO A 189 -13.62 5.11 19.43
CA PRO A 189 -13.72 6.56 19.48
C PRO A 189 -13.46 7.19 18.11
N GLN A 190 -14.05 8.36 17.88
CA GLN A 190 -13.99 9.08 16.60
C GLN A 190 -12.55 9.30 16.12
N ASP A 191 -11.67 9.80 16.98
CA ASP A 191 -10.30 10.18 16.60
C ASP A 191 -9.54 8.98 16.03
N MET A 192 -9.70 7.81 16.63
CA MET A 192 -9.08 6.57 16.18
C MET A 192 -9.66 6.09 14.84
N VAL A 193 -10.97 6.20 14.63
CA VAL A 193 -11.60 5.84 13.35
C VAL A 193 -11.13 6.79 12.24
N VAL A 194 -11.08 8.10 12.51
CA VAL A 194 -10.60 9.09 11.54
C VAL A 194 -9.12 8.85 11.21
N GLN A 195 -8.28 8.57 12.20
CA GLN A 195 -6.87 8.22 11.98
C GLN A 195 -6.72 6.91 11.17
N LEU A 196 -7.50 5.87 11.48
CA LEU A 196 -7.42 4.59 10.80
C LEU A 196 -7.86 4.72 9.33
N LEU A 197 -8.98 5.39 9.08
CA LEU A 197 -9.52 5.57 7.73
C LEU A 197 -8.69 6.57 6.90
N SER A 198 -8.05 7.56 7.52
CA SER A 198 -7.16 8.50 6.80
C SER A 198 -5.80 7.90 6.45
N SER A 199 -5.34 6.85 7.16
CA SER A 199 -4.04 6.23 6.94
C SER A 199 -3.80 5.78 5.49
N GLU A 200 -2.67 6.19 4.91
CA GLU A 200 -2.24 5.74 3.57
C GLU A 200 -1.84 4.25 3.54
N GLU A 201 -1.57 3.66 4.70
CA GLU A 201 -1.09 2.29 4.86
C GLU A 201 -2.20 1.25 5.00
N LEU A 202 -3.47 1.67 5.05
CA LEU A 202 -4.61 0.77 5.19
C LEU A 202 -4.71 -0.16 3.96
N GLU A 203 -4.69 -1.47 4.20
CA GLU A 203 -4.76 -2.49 3.16
C GLU A 203 -6.22 -2.77 2.80
N THR A 204 -6.73 -2.06 1.78
CA THR A 204 -8.09 -2.27 1.26
C THR A 204 -8.10 -2.37 -0.26
N GLU A 205 -8.81 -3.37 -0.77
CA GLU A 205 -8.97 -3.66 -2.20
C GLU A 205 -9.93 -2.69 -2.90
N ASP A 206 -10.96 -2.26 -2.18
CA ASP A 206 -12.01 -1.37 -2.68
C ASP A 206 -12.32 -0.29 -1.64
N GLU A 207 -12.24 0.96 -2.05
CA GLU A 207 -12.60 2.10 -1.20
C GLU A 207 -14.10 2.09 -0.87
N ARG A 208 -14.93 1.30 -1.60
CA ARG A 208 -16.32 1.03 -1.22
C ARG A 208 -16.41 0.44 0.19
N LEU A 209 -15.51 -0.47 0.54
CA LEU A 209 -15.52 -1.11 1.87
C LEU A 209 -15.25 -0.07 2.97
N VAL A 210 -14.33 0.86 2.72
CA VAL A 210 -13.99 1.97 3.63
C VAL A 210 -15.20 2.90 3.80
N TYR A 211 -15.86 3.25 2.70
CA TYR A 211 -17.08 4.05 2.73
C TYR A 211 -18.19 3.38 3.54
N GLU A 212 -18.47 2.10 3.26
CA GLU A 212 -19.51 1.36 3.97
C GLU A 212 -19.17 1.18 5.47
N SER A 213 -17.90 0.98 5.83
CA SER A 213 -17.46 0.98 7.24
C SER A 213 -17.78 2.29 7.94
N ALA A 214 -17.49 3.42 7.29
CA ALA A 214 -17.74 4.75 7.85
C ALA A 214 -19.24 4.98 8.07
N ILE A 215 -20.09 4.61 7.09
CA ILE A 215 -21.55 4.72 7.24
C ILE A 215 -22.07 3.77 8.32
N ASN A 216 -21.59 2.53 8.39
CA ASN A 216 -21.98 1.57 9.43
C ASN A 216 -21.65 2.09 10.84
N TRP A 217 -20.46 2.66 11.03
CA TRP A 217 -20.06 3.26 12.32
C TRP A 217 -20.95 4.44 12.72
N ILE A 218 -21.37 5.28 11.77
CA ILE A 218 -22.30 6.39 12.02
C ILE A 218 -23.71 5.86 12.32
N SER A 219 -24.15 4.83 11.60
CA SER A 219 -25.49 4.24 11.76
C SER A 219 -25.73 3.64 13.16
N TYR A 220 -24.66 3.20 13.83
CA TYR A 220 -24.73 2.65 15.18
C TYR A 220 -25.17 3.68 16.24
N ASP A 221 -24.72 4.93 16.15
CA ASP A 221 -25.17 6.03 17.02
C ASP A 221 -25.41 7.31 16.22
N LEU A 222 -26.53 7.33 15.49
CA LEU A 222 -26.93 8.44 14.63
C LEU A 222 -27.06 9.77 15.40
N LYS A 223 -27.40 9.78 16.69
CA LYS A 223 -27.66 11.02 17.42
C LYS A 223 -26.38 11.78 17.75
N LYS A 224 -25.32 11.06 18.18
CA LYS A 224 -24.04 11.68 18.53
C LYS A 224 -23.09 11.76 17.35
N ARG A 225 -23.12 10.77 16.44
CA ARG A 225 -22.08 10.62 15.41
C ARG A 225 -22.38 11.36 14.11
N TYR A 226 -23.61 11.83 13.90
CA TYR A 226 -23.99 12.55 12.67
C TYR A 226 -23.16 13.83 12.43
N CYS A 227 -22.70 14.49 13.49
CA CYS A 227 -21.84 15.66 13.39
C CYS A 227 -20.49 15.38 12.70
N TYR A 228 -19.98 14.15 12.79
CA TYR A 228 -18.66 13.75 12.30
C TYR A 228 -18.67 13.17 10.88
N LEU A 229 -19.86 13.02 10.27
CA LEU A 229 -20.01 12.53 8.91
C LEU A 229 -19.14 13.29 7.88
N PRO A 230 -19.03 14.63 7.89
CA PRO A 230 -18.20 15.34 6.91
C PRO A 230 -16.71 15.01 7.04
N GLU A 231 -16.21 14.88 8.27
CA GLU A 231 -14.80 14.58 8.55
C GLU A 231 -14.46 13.16 8.08
N LEU A 232 -15.33 12.19 8.39
CA LEU A 232 -15.18 10.82 7.90
C LEU A 232 -15.24 10.75 6.38
N LEU A 233 -16.16 11.46 5.72
CA LEU A 233 -16.24 11.48 4.26
C LEU A 233 -15.01 12.10 3.59
N GLN A 234 -14.30 13.03 4.25
CA GLN A 234 -13.02 13.55 3.75
C GLN A 234 -11.89 12.54 3.85
N THR A 235 -11.93 11.62 4.82
CA THR A 235 -10.95 10.54 4.93
C THR A 235 -11.11 9.46 3.84
N VAL A 236 -12.34 9.28 3.35
CA VAL A 236 -12.65 8.30 2.30
C VAL A 236 -12.26 8.85 0.94
N ARG A 237 -11.57 8.03 0.13
CA ARG A 237 -11.14 8.39 -1.23
C ARG A 237 -12.28 8.27 -2.25
N LEU A 238 -13.32 9.10 -2.09
CA LEU A 238 -14.57 9.02 -2.86
C LEU A 238 -14.37 9.04 -4.39
N ALA A 239 -13.33 9.70 -4.90
CA ALA A 239 -13.07 9.75 -6.34
C ALA A 239 -12.46 8.45 -6.90
N LEU A 240 -12.03 7.51 -6.05
CA LEU A 240 -11.62 6.17 -6.47
C LEU A 240 -12.79 5.21 -6.60
N LEU A 241 -13.95 5.51 -6.00
CA LEU A 241 -15.15 4.70 -6.12
C LEU A 241 -15.58 4.56 -7.59
N PRO A 242 -16.14 3.41 -8.02
CA PRO A 242 -16.68 3.25 -9.35
C PRO A 242 -17.77 4.29 -9.63
N ALA A 243 -17.73 4.89 -10.82
CA ALA A 243 -18.54 6.07 -11.17
C ALA A 243 -20.04 5.86 -10.95
N ILE A 244 -20.56 4.67 -11.30
CA ILE A 244 -21.96 4.29 -11.12
C ILE A 244 -22.34 4.33 -9.63
N TYR A 245 -21.52 3.72 -8.77
CA TYR A 245 -21.78 3.64 -7.33
C TYR A 245 -21.73 5.02 -6.66
N LEU A 246 -20.80 5.88 -7.07
CA LEU A 246 -20.71 7.25 -6.53
C LEU A 246 -21.94 8.09 -6.91
N MET A 247 -22.42 7.98 -8.15
CA MET A 247 -23.53 8.79 -8.68
C MET A 247 -24.91 8.26 -8.26
N GLU A 248 -25.10 6.95 -8.19
CA GLU A 248 -26.40 6.34 -7.89
C GLU A 248 -26.60 6.04 -6.40
N ASN A 249 -25.56 5.60 -5.69
CA ASN A 249 -25.70 5.19 -4.28
C ASN A 249 -25.27 6.32 -3.34
N VAL A 250 -24.02 6.77 -3.44
CA VAL A 250 -23.46 7.75 -2.48
C VAL A 250 -24.13 9.11 -2.58
N ALA A 251 -24.41 9.60 -3.79
CA ALA A 251 -25.04 10.90 -3.98
C ALA A 251 -26.54 10.92 -3.61
N MET A 252 -27.22 9.76 -3.63
CA MET A 252 -28.65 9.65 -3.30
C MET A 252 -28.91 9.28 -1.83
N GLU A 253 -27.88 8.95 -1.06
CA GLU A 253 -28.00 8.56 0.35
C GLU A 253 -28.66 9.68 1.20
N GLU A 254 -29.69 9.33 1.98
CA GLU A 254 -30.47 10.30 2.77
C GLU A 254 -29.63 11.03 3.83
N LEU A 255 -28.65 10.34 4.42
CA LEU A 255 -27.80 10.91 5.48
C LEU A 255 -26.91 12.04 4.95
N ILE A 256 -26.44 11.88 3.70
CA ILE A 256 -25.53 12.80 3.02
C ILE A 256 -26.31 13.99 2.44
N THR A 257 -27.49 13.74 1.86
CA THR A 257 -28.34 14.80 1.29
C THR A 257 -28.89 15.77 2.33
N LYS A 258 -29.14 15.29 3.56
CA LYS A 258 -29.59 16.13 4.69
C LYS A 258 -28.52 17.10 5.20
N GLN A 259 -27.22 16.81 5.02
CA GLN A 259 -26.12 17.65 5.52
C GLN A 259 -25.38 18.37 4.39
N ARG A 260 -25.47 19.71 4.38
CA ARG A 260 -24.88 20.56 3.32
C ARG A 260 -23.38 20.33 3.10
N LYS A 261 -22.59 20.23 4.17
CA LYS A 261 -21.12 20.02 4.08
C LYS A 261 -20.77 18.67 3.44
N SER A 262 -21.50 17.62 3.78
CA SER A 262 -21.32 16.27 3.22
C SER A 262 -21.65 16.24 1.73
N LYS A 263 -22.72 16.95 1.32
CA LYS A 263 -23.09 17.12 -0.08
C LYS A 263 -22.02 17.83 -0.90
N GLU A 264 -21.46 18.92 -0.38
CA GLU A 264 -20.37 19.68 -1.04
C GLU A 264 -19.12 18.79 -1.26
N ILE A 265 -18.79 17.93 -0.30
CA ILE A 265 -17.66 16.97 -0.43
C ILE A 265 -17.94 15.93 -1.52
N VAL A 266 -19.16 15.37 -1.58
CA VAL A 266 -19.52 14.38 -2.61
C VAL A 266 -19.58 15.03 -4.00
N GLU A 267 -20.11 16.25 -4.13
CA GLU A 267 -20.11 17.00 -5.39
C GLU A 267 -18.68 17.31 -5.87
N GLU A 268 -17.77 17.68 -4.96
CA GLU A 268 -16.36 17.86 -5.29
C GLU A 268 -15.70 16.53 -5.69
N ALA A 269 -16.04 15.43 -5.03
CA ALA A 269 -15.56 14.10 -5.40
C ALA A 269 -16.07 13.65 -6.78
N ILE A 270 -17.32 13.94 -7.13
CA ILE A 270 -17.89 13.69 -8.46
C ILE A 270 -17.19 14.55 -9.51
N ARG A 271 -16.95 15.84 -9.22
CA ARG A 271 -16.19 16.74 -10.09
C ARG A 271 -14.77 16.24 -10.29
N CYS A 272 -14.12 15.79 -9.22
CA CYS A 272 -12.81 15.15 -9.28
C CYS A 272 -12.87 13.85 -10.11
N LYS A 273 -13.87 12.99 -9.94
CA LYS A 273 -14.05 11.76 -10.74
C LYS A 273 -14.24 12.07 -12.22
N LEU A 274 -15.04 13.07 -12.55
CA LEU A 274 -15.25 13.51 -13.92
C LEU A 274 -13.96 14.07 -14.53
N LYS A 275 -13.18 14.87 -13.78
CA LYS A 275 -11.85 15.31 -14.19
C LYS A 275 -10.87 14.15 -14.38
N ILE A 276 -10.89 13.16 -13.48
CA ILE A 276 -10.11 11.91 -13.57
C ILE A 276 -10.46 11.15 -14.84
N LEU A 277 -11.74 11.02 -15.16
CA LEU A 277 -12.19 10.35 -16.38
C LEU A 277 -11.84 11.16 -17.64
N GLN A 278 -11.90 12.49 -17.57
CA GLN A 278 -11.63 13.39 -18.70
C GLN A 278 -10.13 13.69 -18.90
N ASN A 279 -9.27 13.31 -17.95
CA ASN A 279 -7.84 13.69 -17.87
C ASN A 279 -7.61 15.22 -17.86
N ASP A 280 -8.55 15.98 -17.29
CA ASP A 280 -8.49 17.44 -17.22
C ASP A 280 -7.88 17.92 -15.89
N GLY A 281 -6.55 18.04 -15.88
CA GLY A 281 -5.76 18.75 -14.85
C GLY A 281 -5.70 18.10 -13.46
N VAL A 282 -5.29 18.93 -12.49
CA VAL A 282 -4.76 18.49 -11.18
C VAL A 282 -5.87 17.95 -10.33
N VAL A 283 -5.74 16.70 -9.89
CA VAL A 283 -6.47 16.28 -8.70
C VAL A 283 -5.48 15.94 -7.59
N THR A 284 -5.03 16.97 -6.87
CA THR A 284 -4.21 16.86 -5.65
C THR A 284 -5.02 16.53 -4.40
N SER A 285 -6.35 16.49 -4.53
CA SER A 285 -7.26 16.19 -3.44
C SER A 285 -7.01 14.77 -2.90
N LEU A 286 -6.92 14.63 -1.58
CA LEU A 286 -6.82 13.34 -0.87
C LEU A 286 -7.86 12.32 -1.37
N CYS A 287 -9.01 12.79 -1.86
CA CYS A 287 -10.09 11.98 -2.38
C CYS A 287 -9.76 11.16 -3.64
N ALA A 288 -8.66 11.44 -4.34
CA ALA A 288 -8.27 10.79 -5.60
C ALA A 288 -6.93 10.04 -5.56
N ARG A 289 -6.19 10.12 -4.46
CA ARG A 289 -4.87 9.47 -4.34
C ARG A 289 -5.03 8.05 -3.78
N PRO A 290 -4.69 6.97 -4.50
CA PRO A 290 -4.81 5.61 -3.98
C PRO A 290 -3.91 5.34 -2.77
N ARG A 291 -4.32 4.40 -1.89
CA ARG A 291 -3.55 3.90 -0.73
C ARG A 291 -2.28 3.18 -1.19
N LYS A 292 -1.32 2.91 -0.28
CA LYS A 292 0.01 2.32 -0.59
C LYS A 292 -0.05 1.06 -1.49
N THR A 293 -1.11 0.28 -1.42
CA THR A 293 -1.34 -0.92 -2.26
C THR A 293 -1.55 -0.61 -3.75
N GLY A 294 -1.77 0.65 -4.14
CA GLY A 294 -2.08 1.03 -5.53
C GLY A 294 -0.88 1.36 -6.43
N HIS A 295 0.34 1.44 -5.91
CA HIS A 295 1.53 1.88 -6.66
C HIS A 295 2.52 0.76 -6.93
N ALA A 296 2.15 -0.19 -7.78
CA ALA A 296 3.04 -1.25 -8.22
C ALA A 296 3.47 -1.04 -9.68
N LEU A 297 4.79 -1.15 -9.89
CA LEU A 297 5.39 -1.25 -11.22
C LEU A 297 5.68 -2.72 -11.47
N PHE A 298 5.02 -3.29 -12.47
CA PHE A 298 5.21 -4.68 -12.84
C PHE A 298 5.97 -4.78 -14.15
N LEU A 299 7.02 -5.60 -14.11
CA LEU A 299 7.86 -5.93 -15.24
C LEU A 299 7.55 -7.37 -15.65
N LEU A 300 7.10 -7.55 -16.88
CA LEU A 300 6.91 -8.88 -17.46
C LEU A 300 8.12 -9.21 -18.31
N GLY A 301 8.81 -10.30 -17.99
CA GLY A 301 9.95 -10.73 -18.76
C GLY A 301 10.32 -12.18 -18.50
N GLY A 302 11.42 -12.61 -19.09
CA GLY A 302 11.97 -13.92 -18.80
C GLY A 302 13.45 -14.03 -19.10
N GLN A 303 13.99 -15.22 -18.84
CA GLN A 303 15.41 -15.52 -19.10
C GLN A 303 15.75 -15.60 -20.59
N THR A 304 14.72 -15.80 -21.41
CA THR A 304 14.80 -15.86 -22.87
C THR A 304 13.90 -14.77 -23.48
N PHE A 305 13.78 -14.73 -24.81
CA PHE A 305 12.79 -13.87 -25.47
C PHE A 305 11.33 -14.27 -25.16
N MET A 306 11.11 -15.43 -24.51
CA MET A 306 9.81 -15.81 -23.96
C MET A 306 9.68 -15.23 -22.55
N CYS A 307 8.55 -14.58 -22.30
CA CYS A 307 8.17 -14.14 -20.98
C CYS A 307 7.60 -15.32 -20.20
N ASP A 308 8.21 -15.64 -19.06
CA ASP A 308 7.83 -16.71 -18.16
C ASP A 308 7.44 -16.20 -16.77
N LYS A 309 7.89 -15.00 -16.37
CA LYS A 309 7.67 -14.47 -15.03
C LYS A 309 7.17 -13.02 -15.02
N LEU A 310 6.40 -12.72 -13.98
CA LEU A 310 6.02 -11.39 -13.54
C LEU A 310 6.94 -10.97 -12.40
N TYR A 311 7.51 -9.78 -12.52
CA TYR A 311 8.37 -9.17 -11.51
C TYR A 311 7.75 -7.88 -10.98
N LEU A 312 7.88 -7.63 -9.69
CA LEU A 312 7.55 -6.38 -9.03
C LEU A 312 8.81 -5.53 -8.87
N VAL A 313 8.73 -4.26 -9.26
CA VAL A 313 9.81 -3.29 -9.02
C VAL A 313 9.53 -2.60 -7.69
N ASP A 314 10.29 -2.94 -6.66
CA ASP A 314 10.23 -2.24 -5.38
C ASP A 314 11.06 -0.95 -5.45
N GLN A 315 10.39 0.19 -5.36
CA GLN A 315 11.03 1.50 -5.42
C GLN A 315 11.87 1.80 -4.17
N LYS A 316 11.54 1.22 -3.01
CA LYS A 316 12.24 1.46 -1.75
C LYS A 316 13.54 0.68 -1.68
N ALA A 317 13.48 -0.61 -1.97
CA ALA A 317 14.66 -1.47 -2.05
C ALA A 317 15.49 -1.22 -3.33
N LYS A 318 14.89 -0.58 -4.35
CA LYS A 318 15.44 -0.47 -5.71
C LYS A 318 15.75 -1.84 -6.33
N GLU A 319 14.99 -2.86 -5.95
CA GLU A 319 15.17 -4.24 -6.40
C GLU A 319 14.00 -4.71 -7.26
N ILE A 320 14.27 -5.69 -8.12
CA ILE A 320 13.28 -6.33 -8.98
C ILE A 320 13.02 -7.73 -8.43
N ILE A 321 11.85 -7.94 -7.86
CA ILE A 321 11.48 -9.14 -7.11
C ILE A 321 10.58 -10.03 -7.99
N PRO A 322 10.90 -11.32 -8.19
CA PRO A 322 10.01 -12.24 -8.89
C PRO A 322 8.74 -12.48 -8.06
N LYS A 323 7.57 -12.38 -8.69
CA LYS A 323 6.27 -12.54 -8.03
C LYS A 323 5.53 -13.80 -8.45
N ALA A 324 5.25 -13.96 -9.74
CA ALA A 324 4.43 -15.07 -10.23
C ALA A 324 4.93 -15.59 -11.57
N ASP A 325 4.75 -16.89 -11.80
CA ASP A 325 5.02 -17.52 -13.08
C ASP A 325 3.79 -17.39 -13.99
N ILE A 326 4.01 -16.99 -15.24
CA ILE A 326 2.94 -16.86 -16.23
C ILE A 326 2.53 -18.27 -16.66
N PRO A 327 1.24 -18.66 -16.57
CA PRO A 327 0.78 -20.02 -16.87
C PRO A 327 1.12 -20.49 -18.29
N SER A 328 1.30 -19.56 -19.22
CA SER A 328 1.61 -19.84 -20.63
C SER A 328 2.64 -18.86 -21.15
N PRO A 329 3.94 -19.26 -21.16
CA PRO A 329 5.02 -18.44 -21.65
C PRO A 329 4.85 -18.02 -23.10
N ARG A 330 5.11 -16.75 -23.39
CA ARG A 330 4.82 -16.14 -24.69
C ARG A 330 5.71 -14.93 -24.99
N LYS A 331 5.82 -14.60 -26.26
CA LYS A 331 6.53 -13.41 -26.77
C LYS A 331 5.59 -12.53 -27.59
N GLU A 332 5.96 -11.26 -27.77
CA GLU A 332 5.23 -10.29 -28.60
C GLU A 332 3.73 -10.17 -28.23
N PHE A 333 3.41 -10.40 -26.94
CA PHE A 333 2.10 -10.11 -26.37
C PHE A 333 2.02 -8.64 -25.98
N SER A 334 0.81 -8.18 -25.66
CA SER A 334 0.61 -6.85 -25.09
C SER A 334 0.07 -6.97 -23.67
N ALA A 335 0.58 -6.13 -22.77
CA ALA A 335 0.11 -6.06 -21.40
C ALA A 335 -0.45 -4.68 -21.07
N CYS A 336 -1.55 -4.65 -20.33
CA CYS A 336 -2.18 -3.43 -19.86
C CYS A 336 -2.74 -3.63 -18.45
N ALA A 337 -2.65 -2.60 -17.61
CA ALA A 337 -3.24 -2.63 -16.28
C ALA A 337 -4.58 -1.88 -16.27
N ILE A 338 -5.58 -2.48 -15.62
CA ILE A 338 -6.88 -1.86 -15.33
C ILE A 338 -7.10 -2.00 -13.82
N GLY A 339 -6.96 -0.91 -13.08
CA GLY A 339 -6.97 -0.94 -11.61
C GLY A 339 -5.88 -1.87 -11.07
N CYS A 340 -6.26 -2.79 -10.19
CA CYS A 340 -5.36 -3.78 -9.57
C CYS A 340 -5.22 -5.09 -10.38
N LYS A 341 -5.59 -5.07 -11.67
CA LYS A 341 -5.52 -6.26 -12.53
C LYS A 341 -4.63 -6.01 -13.74
N VAL A 342 -3.71 -6.93 -13.99
CA VAL A 342 -2.81 -6.90 -15.14
C VAL A 342 -3.32 -7.88 -16.19
N TYR A 343 -3.67 -7.36 -17.36
CA TYR A 343 -4.18 -8.13 -18.49
C TYR A 343 -3.05 -8.39 -19.48
N ILE A 344 -2.82 -9.65 -19.80
CA ILE A 344 -1.97 -10.11 -20.89
C ILE A 344 -2.86 -10.55 -22.04
N THR A 345 -2.61 -10.04 -23.24
CA THR A 345 -3.39 -10.35 -24.43
C THR A 345 -2.52 -10.91 -25.55
N GLY A 346 -2.98 -12.00 -26.16
CA GLY A 346 -2.41 -12.55 -27.40
C GLY A 346 -0.94 -12.98 -27.28
N GLY A 347 -0.18 -12.76 -28.35
CA GLY A 347 1.22 -13.12 -28.47
C GLY A 347 1.45 -14.49 -29.12
N ARG A 348 2.72 -14.89 -29.17
CA ARG A 348 3.19 -16.12 -29.80
C ARG A 348 3.73 -17.09 -28.76
N GLY A 349 3.20 -18.31 -28.74
CA GLY A 349 3.66 -19.38 -27.85
C GLY A 349 4.93 -20.08 -28.36
N SER A 350 5.40 -21.07 -27.60
CA SER A 350 6.54 -21.94 -27.94
C SER A 350 6.34 -22.71 -29.25
N GLU A 351 5.13 -23.16 -29.53
CA GLU A 351 4.75 -23.86 -30.78
C GLU A 351 4.61 -22.93 -31.99
N ASN A 352 5.08 -21.67 -31.88
CA ASN A 352 4.97 -20.64 -32.90
C ASN A 352 3.53 -20.27 -33.34
N GLY A 353 2.51 -20.84 -32.68
CA GLY A 353 1.10 -20.49 -32.85
C GLY A 353 0.75 -19.13 -32.27
N VAL A 354 -0.16 -18.43 -32.95
CA VAL A 354 -0.69 -17.14 -32.50
C VAL A 354 -1.84 -17.40 -31.53
N SER A 355 -1.80 -16.79 -30.35
CA SER A 355 -2.79 -17.01 -29.30
C SER A 355 -3.89 -15.96 -29.33
N LYS A 356 -5.11 -16.37 -28.97
CA LYS A 356 -6.25 -15.49 -28.64
C LYS A 356 -6.49 -15.41 -27.13
N ASP A 357 -5.69 -16.09 -26.34
CA ASP A 357 -5.90 -16.19 -24.90
C ASP A 357 -5.63 -14.84 -24.22
N VAL A 358 -6.38 -14.61 -23.15
CA VAL A 358 -6.26 -13.45 -22.28
C VAL A 358 -6.07 -13.95 -20.87
N TRP A 359 -4.96 -13.57 -20.26
CA TRP A 359 -4.63 -13.90 -18.87
C TRP A 359 -4.73 -12.65 -18.03
N VAL A 360 -5.32 -12.79 -16.85
CA VAL A 360 -5.52 -11.71 -15.90
C VAL A 360 -4.82 -12.08 -14.62
N TYR A 361 -3.83 -11.30 -14.23
CA TYR A 361 -3.20 -11.39 -12.93
C TYR A 361 -3.90 -10.44 -11.98
N ASP A 362 -4.45 -10.99 -10.91
CA ASP A 362 -4.98 -10.22 -9.81
C ASP A 362 -3.83 -9.89 -8.86
N THR A 363 -3.47 -8.61 -8.72
CA THR A 363 -2.33 -8.21 -7.89
C THR A 363 -2.64 -8.29 -6.39
N LEU A 364 -3.91 -8.48 -6.02
CA LEU A 364 -4.35 -8.57 -4.63
C LEU A 364 -4.28 -10.01 -4.14
N HIS A 365 -4.82 -10.93 -4.94
CA HIS A 365 -4.83 -12.37 -4.64
C HIS A 365 -3.54 -13.08 -5.08
N GLU A 366 -2.69 -12.39 -5.85
CA GLU A 366 -1.48 -12.93 -6.46
C GLU A 366 -1.73 -14.15 -7.38
N GLU A 367 -2.92 -14.24 -7.96
CA GLU A 367 -3.37 -15.37 -8.77
C GLU A 367 -3.59 -15.00 -10.24
N TRP A 368 -3.32 -15.97 -11.12
CA TRP A 368 -3.64 -15.88 -12.54
C TRP A 368 -4.99 -16.52 -12.83
N SER A 369 -5.82 -15.79 -13.56
CA SER A 369 -7.10 -16.26 -14.08
C SER A 369 -7.17 -16.09 -15.59
N LYS A 370 -8.03 -16.88 -16.25
CA LYS A 370 -8.26 -16.80 -17.69
C LYS A 370 -9.53 -16.00 -17.97
N ALA A 371 -9.41 -14.94 -18.76
CA ALA A 371 -10.57 -14.16 -19.23
C ALA A 371 -11.11 -14.69 -20.56
N ALA A 372 -12.22 -14.12 -21.04
CA ALA A 372 -12.74 -14.45 -22.36
C ALA A 372 -11.65 -14.26 -23.43
N PRO A 373 -11.51 -15.22 -24.37
CA PRO A 373 -10.52 -15.11 -25.43
C PRO A 373 -10.89 -13.97 -26.39
N MET A 374 -9.88 -13.32 -26.97
CA MET A 374 -10.06 -12.35 -28.04
C MET A 374 -10.77 -12.99 -29.23
N LEU A 375 -11.41 -12.16 -30.06
CA LEU A 375 -12.08 -12.60 -31.29
C LEU A 375 -11.03 -13.00 -32.34
N VAL A 376 -9.90 -12.29 -32.39
CA VAL A 376 -8.82 -12.54 -33.34
C VAL A 376 -7.50 -12.84 -32.63
N ALA A 377 -6.90 -13.98 -32.97
CA ALA A 377 -5.57 -14.33 -32.52
C ALA A 377 -4.53 -13.39 -33.17
N ARG A 378 -3.72 -12.72 -32.35
CA ARG A 378 -2.75 -11.73 -32.82
C ARG A 378 -1.49 -11.64 -31.97
N PHE A 379 -0.41 -11.12 -32.57
CA PHE A 379 0.87 -10.81 -31.91
C PHE A 379 1.41 -9.47 -32.42
N GLY A 380 2.28 -8.81 -31.64
CA GLY A 380 2.83 -7.49 -31.97
C GLY A 380 1.76 -6.39 -32.04
N HIS A 381 0.63 -6.57 -31.35
CA HIS A 381 -0.43 -5.58 -31.21
C HIS A 381 -0.14 -4.64 -30.03
N GLY A 382 -0.76 -3.46 -30.06
CA GLY A 382 -0.78 -2.55 -28.91
C GLY A 382 -2.04 -2.76 -28.09
N SER A 383 -1.96 -2.52 -26.78
CA SER A 383 -3.12 -2.51 -25.89
C SER A 383 -3.12 -1.28 -25.00
N ALA A 384 -4.30 -0.75 -24.71
CA ALA A 384 -4.48 0.40 -23.84
C ALA A 384 -5.83 0.35 -23.14
N GLU A 385 -5.89 0.87 -21.91
CA GLU A 385 -7.13 0.99 -21.14
C GLU A 385 -7.79 2.34 -21.41
N LEU A 386 -9.07 2.33 -21.77
CA LEU A 386 -9.89 3.51 -21.96
C LEU A 386 -11.25 3.29 -21.26
N LYS A 387 -11.59 4.15 -20.30
CA LYS A 387 -12.84 4.09 -19.50
C LYS A 387 -13.06 2.71 -18.87
N HIS A 388 -12.04 2.16 -18.22
CA HIS A 388 -12.03 0.84 -17.58
C HIS A 388 -12.25 -0.35 -18.54
N CYS A 389 -12.19 -0.12 -19.85
CA CYS A 389 -12.25 -1.16 -20.87
C CYS A 389 -10.87 -1.33 -21.51
N LEU A 390 -10.53 -2.56 -21.87
CA LEU A 390 -9.28 -2.87 -22.55
C LEU A 390 -9.48 -2.78 -24.06
N TYR A 391 -8.63 -2.04 -24.75
CA TYR A 391 -8.63 -1.97 -26.21
C TYR A 391 -7.38 -2.63 -26.76
N VAL A 392 -7.56 -3.45 -27.80
CA VAL A 392 -6.50 -4.16 -28.50
C VAL A 392 -6.49 -3.72 -29.96
N VAL A 393 -5.36 -3.16 -30.38
CA VAL A 393 -5.24 -2.40 -31.64
C VAL A 393 -4.14 -3.01 -32.51
N GLY A 394 -4.50 -3.38 -33.75
CA GLY A 394 -3.54 -3.79 -34.79
C GLY A 394 -2.82 -5.12 -34.53
N GLY A 395 -1.57 -5.23 -34.99
CA GLY A 395 -0.75 -6.44 -34.87
C GLY A 395 -0.80 -7.35 -36.11
N HIS A 396 -0.31 -8.57 -35.94
CA HIS A 396 -0.23 -9.59 -37.00
C HIS A 396 -1.04 -10.82 -36.62
N THR A 397 -1.58 -11.50 -37.63
CA THR A 397 -2.15 -12.85 -37.47
C THR A 397 -1.44 -13.81 -38.41
N ALA A 398 -1.38 -15.08 -38.04
CA ALA A 398 -0.91 -16.13 -38.95
C ALA A 398 -2.08 -16.53 -39.84
N ALA A 399 -2.10 -16.07 -41.09
CA ALA A 399 -3.05 -16.56 -42.07
C ALA A 399 -2.74 -18.05 -42.36
N THR A 400 -3.69 -18.94 -42.07
CA THR A 400 -3.65 -20.33 -42.49
C THR A 400 -3.66 -20.40 -44.02
N GLY A 401 -2.54 -20.85 -44.63
CA GLY A 401 -2.48 -21.19 -46.05
C GLY A 401 -1.50 -20.40 -46.94
N CYS A 402 -0.72 -19.46 -46.41
CA CYS A 402 0.33 -18.78 -47.20
C CYS A 402 1.73 -19.21 -46.76
N LEU A 403 2.52 -19.71 -47.72
CA LEU A 403 3.95 -20.01 -47.59
C LEU A 403 4.76 -18.79 -47.09
N PRO A 404 5.94 -18.97 -46.45
CA PRO A 404 6.63 -17.95 -45.63
C PRO A 404 7.32 -16.82 -46.40
N ALA A 405 6.81 -16.43 -47.58
CA ALA A 405 7.47 -15.50 -48.49
C ALA A 405 6.56 -14.35 -48.98
N SER A 406 5.67 -13.82 -48.14
CA SER A 406 4.99 -12.54 -48.41
C SER A 406 4.70 -11.77 -47.11
N PRO A 407 4.84 -10.43 -47.12
CA PRO A 407 4.95 -9.62 -45.92
C PRO A 407 3.68 -9.71 -45.09
N SER A 408 3.87 -9.94 -43.80
CA SER A 408 2.85 -10.10 -42.79
C SER A 408 1.77 -9.00 -42.88
N VAL A 409 0.53 -9.41 -43.16
CA VAL A 409 -0.61 -8.48 -43.26
C VAL A 409 -0.85 -7.86 -41.89
N SER A 410 -0.49 -6.59 -41.74
CA SER A 410 -0.80 -5.82 -40.53
C SER A 410 -2.32 -5.64 -40.42
N LEU A 411 -2.87 -6.02 -39.27
CA LEU A 411 -4.30 -5.99 -39.01
C LEU A 411 -4.80 -4.55 -38.86
N LYS A 412 -5.99 -4.29 -39.42
CA LYS A 412 -6.75 -3.06 -39.14
C LYS A 412 -7.74 -3.22 -38.00
N GLN A 413 -8.03 -4.45 -37.61
CA GLN A 413 -9.07 -4.78 -36.65
C GLN A 413 -8.71 -4.29 -35.24
N VAL A 414 -9.69 -3.67 -34.59
CA VAL A 414 -9.61 -3.21 -33.20
C VAL A 414 -10.74 -3.87 -32.42
N GLU A 415 -10.40 -4.39 -31.26
CA GLU A 415 -11.33 -5.05 -30.36
C GLU A 415 -11.31 -4.34 -29.02
N HIS A 416 -12.48 -4.23 -28.39
CA HIS A 416 -12.57 -3.77 -27.01
C HIS A 416 -13.17 -4.86 -26.13
N TYR A 417 -12.64 -4.96 -24.93
CA TYR A 417 -13.04 -5.88 -23.89
C TYR A 417 -13.59 -5.10 -22.71
N ASP A 418 -14.78 -5.51 -22.30
CA ASP A 418 -15.42 -5.02 -21.08
C ASP A 418 -15.19 -6.04 -19.96
N PRO A 419 -14.40 -5.70 -18.91
CA PRO A 419 -14.16 -6.57 -17.77
C PRO A 419 -15.41 -6.91 -16.97
N THR A 420 -16.45 -6.06 -17.00
CA THR A 420 -17.67 -6.27 -16.21
C THR A 420 -18.56 -7.36 -16.81
N THR A 421 -18.67 -7.39 -18.14
CA THR A 421 -19.44 -8.38 -18.87
C THR A 421 -18.60 -9.56 -19.36
N ASN A 422 -17.27 -9.49 -19.22
CA ASN A 422 -16.28 -10.46 -19.70
C ASN A 422 -16.50 -10.81 -21.19
N LYS A 423 -16.67 -9.77 -22.03
CA LYS A 423 -16.98 -9.92 -23.46
C LYS A 423 -16.10 -9.02 -24.31
N TRP A 424 -15.69 -9.57 -25.46
CA TRP A 424 -15.00 -8.85 -26.52
C TRP A 424 -15.99 -8.42 -27.59
N THR A 425 -15.84 -7.21 -28.11
CA THR A 425 -16.59 -6.72 -29.25
C THR A 425 -15.70 -5.97 -30.24
N MET A 426 -16.07 -6.04 -31.51
CA MET A 426 -15.37 -5.32 -32.57
C MET A 426 -15.76 -3.83 -32.55
N VAL A 427 -14.77 -2.96 -32.67
CA VAL A 427 -14.98 -1.52 -32.88
C VAL A 427 -14.47 -1.11 -34.26
N ALA A 428 -14.62 0.16 -34.62
CA ALA A 428 -14.19 0.63 -35.93
C ALA A 428 -12.71 0.29 -36.19
N PRO A 429 -12.39 -0.22 -37.40
CA PRO A 429 -11.03 -0.59 -37.74
C PRO A 429 -10.16 0.65 -37.97
N LEU A 430 -8.85 0.47 -37.77
CA LEU A 430 -7.81 1.43 -38.12
C LEU A 430 -7.91 1.83 -39.59
N ARG A 431 -7.51 3.06 -39.91
CA ARG A 431 -7.41 3.55 -41.30
C ARG A 431 -6.31 2.79 -42.05
N GLU A 432 -5.17 2.66 -41.39
CA GLU A 432 -4.00 1.91 -41.87
C GLU A 432 -3.66 0.81 -40.89
N GLY A 433 -3.44 -0.41 -41.39
CA GLY A 433 -3.10 -1.55 -40.56
C GLY A 433 -1.67 -1.39 -40.07
N VAL A 434 -1.49 -1.42 -38.75
CA VAL A 434 -0.19 -1.22 -38.12
C VAL A 434 0.15 -2.38 -37.19
N SER A 435 1.43 -2.71 -37.15
CA SER A 435 2.01 -3.68 -36.23
C SER A 435 3.18 -3.07 -35.47
N ASN A 436 3.43 -3.53 -34.24
CA ASN A 436 4.45 -2.98 -33.34
C ASN A 436 4.32 -1.45 -33.15
N ALA A 437 3.08 -0.97 -33.17
CA ALA A 437 2.73 0.42 -32.91
C ALA A 437 2.61 0.66 -31.41
N ALA A 438 2.98 1.85 -30.96
CA ALA A 438 2.77 2.25 -29.57
C ALA A 438 1.33 2.77 -29.42
N VAL A 439 0.57 2.17 -28.50
CA VAL A 439 -0.85 2.48 -28.30
C VAL A 439 -1.06 2.96 -26.88
N VAL A 440 -1.66 4.14 -26.74
CA VAL A 440 -1.92 4.76 -25.44
C VAL A 440 -3.27 5.48 -25.43
N SER A 441 -3.85 5.64 -24.26
CA SER A 441 -5.06 6.43 -24.05
C SER A 441 -4.74 7.78 -23.43
N ALA A 442 -5.28 8.85 -24.01
CA ALA A 442 -5.19 10.20 -23.46
C ALA A 442 -6.48 10.96 -23.77
N LYS A 443 -7.00 11.76 -22.82
CA LYS A 443 -8.21 12.58 -22.99
C LYS A 443 -9.41 11.84 -23.59
N LEU A 444 -9.70 10.67 -23.03
CA LEU A 444 -10.79 9.80 -23.48
C LEU A 444 -10.72 9.33 -24.95
N LYS A 445 -9.55 9.44 -25.58
CA LYS A 445 -9.27 8.96 -26.94
C LYS A 445 -8.12 7.96 -26.92
N LEU A 446 -8.10 7.06 -27.90
CA LEU A 446 -6.94 6.19 -28.12
C LEU A 446 -6.08 6.76 -29.22
N PHE A 447 -4.78 6.72 -29.01
CA PHE A 447 -3.79 7.11 -29.99
C PHE A 447 -2.90 5.91 -30.31
N ALA A 448 -2.75 5.65 -31.61
CA ALA A 448 -1.79 4.69 -32.13
C ALA A 448 -0.69 5.47 -32.88
N PHE A 449 0.55 5.29 -32.43
CA PHE A 449 1.73 5.95 -32.95
C PHE A 449 2.66 4.94 -33.62
N GLY A 450 3.17 5.31 -34.80
CA GLY A 450 4.21 4.53 -35.46
C GLY A 450 3.72 3.18 -35.98
N GLY A 451 4.65 2.23 -35.99
CA GLY A 451 4.44 0.85 -36.39
C GLY A 451 4.80 0.57 -37.85
N THR A 452 4.84 -0.72 -38.18
CA THR A 452 5.10 -1.19 -39.54
C THR A 452 3.76 -1.32 -40.27
N SER A 453 3.67 -0.66 -41.42
CA SER A 453 2.56 -0.75 -42.39
C SER A 453 3.10 -1.31 -43.70
N VAL A 454 2.21 -1.79 -44.56
CA VAL A 454 2.52 -2.36 -45.88
C VAL A 454 3.18 -1.33 -46.81
N SER A 455 2.93 -0.04 -46.60
CA SER A 455 3.57 1.05 -47.34
C SER A 455 4.85 1.52 -46.63
N HIS A 456 6.01 1.02 -47.07
CA HIS A 456 7.32 1.37 -46.50
C HIS A 456 7.80 2.81 -46.81
N ASP A 457 7.20 3.49 -47.79
CA ASP A 457 7.69 4.77 -48.33
C ASP A 457 7.13 6.04 -47.65
N LYS A 458 6.29 5.92 -46.63
CA LYS A 458 5.69 7.07 -45.94
C LYS A 458 6.01 7.08 -44.45
N LEU A 459 6.21 8.29 -43.90
CA LEU A 459 6.30 8.47 -42.45
C LEU A 459 5.05 7.90 -41.78
N PRO A 460 5.19 7.23 -40.63
CA PRO A 460 4.05 6.69 -39.91
C PRO A 460 3.06 7.79 -39.54
N LYS A 461 1.77 7.46 -39.61
CA LYS A 461 0.68 8.36 -39.25
C LYS A 461 0.28 8.16 -37.79
N VAL A 462 -0.12 9.24 -37.13
CA VAL A 462 -0.80 9.17 -35.84
C VAL A 462 -2.26 8.86 -36.12
N GLN A 463 -2.78 7.76 -35.60
CA GLN A 463 -4.20 7.41 -35.70
C GLN A 463 -4.87 7.65 -34.36
N CYS A 464 -5.96 8.40 -34.35
CA CYS A 464 -6.73 8.75 -33.15
C CYS A 464 -8.14 8.17 -33.23
N TYR A 465 -8.55 7.42 -32.22
CA TYR A 465 -9.90 6.86 -32.09
C TYR A 465 -10.74 7.71 -31.16
N ASP A 466 -11.92 8.10 -31.65
CA ASP A 466 -12.97 8.69 -30.84
C ASP A 466 -14.04 7.64 -30.53
N GLN A 467 -14.25 7.35 -29.25
CA GLN A 467 -15.23 6.34 -28.82
C GLN A 467 -16.67 6.82 -29.04
N CYS A 468 -16.94 8.13 -28.93
CA CYS A 468 -18.29 8.66 -29.08
C CYS A 468 -18.78 8.54 -30.53
N GLU A 469 -17.86 8.71 -31.48
CA GLU A 469 -18.16 8.55 -32.91
C GLU A 469 -17.90 7.14 -33.45
N ASN A 470 -17.29 6.26 -32.63
CA ASN A 470 -16.74 4.97 -33.05
C ASN A 470 -15.95 5.10 -34.36
N ARG A 471 -14.96 5.99 -34.40
CA ARG A 471 -14.26 6.34 -35.64
C ARG A 471 -12.79 6.67 -35.43
N TRP A 472 -11.96 6.18 -36.34
CA TRP A 472 -10.54 6.56 -36.42
C TRP A 472 -10.33 7.76 -37.35
N THR A 473 -9.49 8.69 -36.91
CA THR A 473 -9.04 9.88 -37.64
C THR A 473 -7.51 9.91 -37.68
N VAL A 474 -6.94 10.71 -38.58
CA VAL A 474 -5.49 10.88 -38.72
C VAL A 474 -5.15 12.35 -38.46
N PRO A 475 -4.91 12.75 -37.21
CA PRO A 475 -4.68 14.16 -36.87
C PRO A 475 -3.27 14.66 -37.23
N ALA A 476 -2.27 13.78 -37.29
CA ALA A 476 -0.87 14.18 -37.50
C ALA A 476 -0.04 13.06 -38.13
N THR A 477 1.18 13.42 -38.55
CA THR A 477 2.22 12.49 -39.02
C THR A 477 3.37 12.49 -38.01
N CYS A 478 4.02 11.33 -37.81
CA CYS A 478 5.19 11.23 -36.94
C CYS A 478 6.39 11.99 -37.55
N PRO A 479 7.24 12.62 -36.72
CA PRO A 479 8.39 13.40 -37.20
C PRO A 479 9.49 12.52 -37.81
N GLN A 480 9.50 11.22 -37.49
CA GLN A 480 10.51 10.25 -37.92
C GLN A 480 9.87 8.86 -38.14
N PRO A 481 10.53 7.96 -38.89
CA PRO A 481 10.13 6.56 -38.96
C PRO A 481 10.30 5.92 -37.57
N TRP A 482 9.18 5.69 -36.90
CA TRP A 482 9.14 5.08 -35.57
C TRP A 482 8.53 3.70 -35.63
N ARG A 483 9.39 2.69 -35.50
CA ARG A 483 9.02 1.30 -35.25
C ARG A 483 9.56 0.86 -33.90
N TYR A 484 8.86 -0.07 -33.25
CA TYR A 484 9.27 -0.62 -31.95
C TYR A 484 9.49 0.45 -30.86
N THR A 485 8.64 1.48 -30.87
CA THR A 485 8.69 2.60 -29.93
C THR A 485 7.87 2.32 -28.68
N ALA A 486 8.30 2.90 -27.56
CA ALA A 486 7.51 2.96 -26.35
C ALA A 486 6.73 4.27 -26.30
N ALA A 487 5.50 4.23 -25.78
CA ALA A 487 4.72 5.44 -25.48
C ALA A 487 4.19 5.36 -24.06
N ALA A 488 4.20 6.49 -23.37
CA ALA A 488 3.65 6.65 -22.03
C ALA A 488 2.97 8.02 -21.91
N VAL A 489 1.91 8.09 -21.11
CA VAL A 489 1.12 9.31 -20.94
C VAL A 489 1.42 9.91 -19.59
N LEU A 490 1.94 11.14 -19.61
CA LEU A 490 2.19 11.94 -18.42
C LEU A 490 1.40 13.24 -18.58
N GLY A 491 0.22 13.25 -17.97
CA GLY A 491 -0.69 14.38 -17.93
C GLY A 491 -1.45 14.55 -19.23
N ASN A 492 -1.45 15.77 -19.75
CA ASN A 492 -2.02 16.06 -21.08
C ASN A 492 -1.04 15.72 -22.23
N GLN A 493 0.10 15.11 -21.91
CA GLN A 493 1.22 14.97 -22.83
C GLN A 493 1.56 13.50 -23.01
N ILE A 494 1.72 13.12 -24.27
CA ILE A 494 2.09 11.77 -24.65
C ILE A 494 3.58 11.78 -24.98
N PHE A 495 4.35 11.01 -24.24
CA PHE A 495 5.78 10.87 -24.44
C PHE A 495 6.04 9.61 -25.26
N ILE A 496 6.78 9.77 -26.35
CA ILE A 496 7.17 8.69 -27.25
C ILE A 496 8.68 8.66 -27.31
N MET A 497 9.23 7.46 -27.14
CA MET A 497 10.65 7.27 -26.95
C MET A 497 11.12 5.94 -27.52
N GLY A 498 12.39 5.93 -27.93
CA GLY A 498 13.00 4.82 -28.63
C GLY A 498 12.65 4.80 -30.13
N GLY A 499 13.11 3.77 -30.82
CA GLY A 499 12.88 3.57 -32.25
C GLY A 499 13.86 2.54 -32.84
N ASP A 500 13.73 2.23 -34.13
CA ASP A 500 14.54 1.21 -34.83
C ASP A 500 15.79 1.76 -35.52
N THR A 501 15.90 3.08 -35.68
CA THR A 501 17.07 3.73 -36.30
C THR A 501 18.05 4.28 -35.28
N GLU A 502 19.33 4.41 -35.64
CA GLU A 502 20.39 4.94 -34.76
C GLU A 502 20.11 6.35 -34.23
N PHE A 503 19.35 7.16 -34.99
CA PHE A 503 18.95 8.51 -34.63
C PHE A 503 17.67 8.53 -33.78
N SER A 504 16.75 7.58 -33.99
CA SER A 504 15.52 7.48 -33.21
C SER A 504 15.70 6.80 -31.85
N ALA A 505 16.70 5.92 -31.71
CA ALA A 505 16.86 5.07 -30.53
C ALA A 505 17.15 5.83 -29.22
N CYS A 506 17.72 7.05 -29.29
CA CYS A 506 17.90 7.93 -28.12
C CYS A 506 16.87 9.06 -28.06
N SER A 507 16.03 9.21 -29.08
CA SER A 507 15.14 10.36 -29.16
C SER A 507 13.91 10.17 -28.26
N ALA A 508 13.54 11.23 -27.56
CA ALA A 508 12.28 11.34 -26.84
C ALA A 508 11.52 12.56 -27.36
N TYR A 509 10.24 12.36 -27.65
CA TYR A 509 9.35 13.42 -28.12
C TYR A 509 8.11 13.45 -27.26
N LYS A 510 7.60 14.65 -27.10
CA LYS A 510 6.35 14.96 -26.44
C LYS A 510 5.35 15.39 -27.48
N PHE A 511 4.20 14.74 -27.49
CA PHE A 511 3.06 15.04 -28.32
C PHE A 511 1.95 15.66 -27.48
N ASN A 512 1.51 16.85 -27.88
CA ASN A 512 0.34 17.48 -27.28
C ASN A 512 -0.94 16.93 -27.93
N SER A 513 -1.79 16.30 -27.12
CA SER A 513 -3.01 15.65 -27.60
C SER A 513 -4.12 16.63 -28.05
N GLU A 514 -4.00 17.93 -27.73
CA GLU A 514 -4.95 18.97 -28.14
C GLU A 514 -4.52 19.72 -29.40
N THR A 515 -3.26 20.15 -29.45
CA THR A 515 -2.73 20.93 -30.58
C THR A 515 -2.18 20.06 -31.69
N TYR A 516 -2.00 18.75 -31.43
CA TYR A 516 -1.38 17.78 -32.33
C TYR A 516 0.04 18.16 -32.76
N GLN A 517 0.74 18.91 -31.90
CA GLN A 517 2.10 19.36 -32.14
C GLN A 517 3.13 18.48 -31.42
N TRP A 518 4.29 18.37 -32.04
CA TRP A 518 5.45 17.64 -31.54
C TRP A 518 6.46 18.60 -30.92
N THR A 519 7.02 18.22 -29.78
CA THR A 519 8.14 18.91 -29.13
C THR A 519 9.22 17.88 -28.81
N LYS A 520 10.47 18.16 -29.18
CA LYS A 520 11.60 17.30 -28.82
C LYS A 520 11.94 17.51 -27.34
N VAL A 521 12.20 16.43 -26.62
CA VAL A 521 12.60 16.41 -25.20
C VAL A 521 14.05 15.92 -25.09
N GLY A 522 14.68 16.10 -23.93
CA GLY A 522 16.03 15.58 -23.66
C GLY A 522 16.19 14.11 -24.04
N ASP A 523 17.29 13.80 -24.72
CA ASP A 523 17.57 12.45 -25.22
C ASP A 523 17.70 11.45 -24.06
N VAL A 524 17.22 10.23 -24.25
CA VAL A 524 17.24 9.15 -23.25
C VAL A 524 18.70 8.76 -22.98
N THR A 525 19.02 8.38 -21.73
CA THR A 525 20.41 8.11 -21.28
C THR A 525 21.14 7.04 -22.10
N ALA A 526 20.41 6.13 -22.75
CA ALA A 526 20.94 5.09 -23.60
C ALA A 526 20.05 4.91 -24.85
N LYS A 527 20.69 4.56 -25.97
CA LYS A 527 19.98 4.15 -27.20
C LYS A 527 19.23 2.85 -26.93
N ARG A 528 17.91 2.85 -27.14
CA ARG A 528 17.01 1.71 -26.88
C ARG A 528 16.09 1.47 -28.07
N MET A 529 16.15 0.26 -28.62
CA MET A 529 15.11 -0.28 -29.51
C MET A 529 14.22 -1.24 -28.72
N SER A 530 12.92 -1.29 -29.00
CA SER A 530 11.96 -2.18 -28.32
C SER A 530 11.96 -2.02 -26.79
N CYS A 531 12.10 -0.78 -26.30
CA CYS A 531 11.92 -0.48 -24.88
C CYS A 531 10.44 -0.47 -24.49
N HIS A 532 10.20 -0.48 -23.18
CA HIS A 532 8.86 -0.33 -22.62
C HIS A 532 8.86 0.86 -21.67
N ALA A 533 7.81 1.68 -21.75
CA ALA A 533 7.67 2.89 -20.96
C ALA A 533 6.32 2.89 -20.24
N VAL A 534 6.32 3.37 -19.00
CA VAL A 534 5.09 3.56 -18.23
C VAL A 534 5.19 4.83 -17.38
N ALA A 535 4.08 5.51 -17.19
CA ALA A 535 3.99 6.62 -16.27
C ALA A 535 3.57 6.12 -14.89
N SER A 536 4.30 6.52 -13.84
CA SER A 536 3.93 6.25 -12.45
C SER A 536 4.44 7.36 -11.52
N GLY A 537 3.76 7.64 -10.41
CA GLY A 537 4.12 8.69 -9.45
C GLY A 537 4.55 10.06 -10.01
N ASN A 538 3.91 10.58 -11.06
CA ASN A 538 4.33 11.84 -11.75
C ASN A 538 5.71 11.79 -12.43
N LYS A 539 6.20 10.59 -12.71
CA LYS A 539 7.45 10.34 -13.43
C LYS A 539 7.22 9.33 -14.54
N LEU A 540 8.14 9.31 -15.50
CA LEU A 540 8.14 8.32 -16.58
C LEU A 540 9.24 7.31 -16.34
N TYR A 541 8.92 6.03 -16.41
CA TYR A 541 9.86 4.95 -16.21
C TYR A 541 10.05 4.20 -17.53
N VAL A 542 11.31 3.92 -17.88
CA VAL A 542 11.69 3.23 -19.11
C VAL A 542 12.59 2.08 -18.78
N VAL A 543 12.26 0.91 -19.30
CA VAL A 543 12.98 -0.33 -19.00
C VAL A 543 13.29 -1.11 -20.26
N GLY A 544 14.44 -1.80 -20.22
CA GLY A 544 14.86 -2.74 -21.24
C GLY A 544 15.18 -2.08 -22.59
N GLY A 545 15.04 -2.89 -23.63
CA GLY A 545 15.46 -2.59 -24.99
C GLY A 545 16.86 -3.10 -25.33
N TYR A 546 17.18 -3.07 -26.62
CA TYR A 546 18.49 -3.45 -27.15
C TYR A 546 18.97 -2.43 -28.18
N PHE A 547 20.28 -2.30 -28.35
CA PHE A 547 20.88 -1.55 -29.44
C PHE A 547 22.09 -2.32 -29.99
N GLY A 548 21.99 -2.76 -31.24
CA GLY A 548 22.94 -3.71 -31.81
C GLY A 548 22.98 -5.02 -31.01
N ILE A 549 24.16 -5.39 -30.52
CA ILE A 549 24.40 -6.62 -29.72
C ILE A 549 24.22 -6.33 -28.21
N GLN A 550 24.18 -5.04 -27.81
CA GLN A 550 24.13 -4.65 -26.41
C GLN A 550 22.69 -4.52 -25.91
N ARG A 551 22.43 -5.12 -24.74
CA ARG A 551 21.14 -5.00 -24.03
C ARG A 551 21.20 -3.84 -23.04
N CYS A 552 20.13 -3.07 -22.98
CA CYS A 552 20.01 -1.98 -22.01
C CYS A 552 19.64 -2.55 -20.65
N LYS A 553 20.50 -2.31 -19.65
CA LYS A 553 20.42 -2.91 -18.32
C LYS A 553 19.85 -1.98 -17.25
N THR A 554 19.38 -0.80 -17.62
CA THR A 554 18.93 0.22 -16.65
C THR A 554 17.44 0.44 -16.74
N LEU A 555 16.82 0.59 -15.57
CA LEU A 555 15.52 1.21 -15.39
C LEU A 555 15.76 2.71 -15.21
N ASP A 556 15.45 3.48 -16.23
CA ASP A 556 15.60 4.93 -16.19
C ASP A 556 14.27 5.57 -15.80
N CYS A 557 14.37 6.70 -15.10
CA CYS A 557 13.26 7.51 -14.70
C CYS A 557 13.48 8.95 -15.15
N TYR A 558 12.52 9.47 -15.89
CA TYR A 558 12.47 10.87 -16.30
C TYR A 558 11.61 11.66 -15.33
N ASP A 559 12.21 12.71 -14.79
CA ASP A 559 11.53 13.69 -13.96
C ASP A 559 11.15 14.90 -14.83
N PRO A 560 9.84 15.13 -15.09
CA PRO A 560 9.40 16.24 -15.94
C PRO A 560 9.69 17.62 -15.31
N THR A 561 9.89 17.69 -13.99
CA THR A 561 10.15 18.97 -13.31
C THR A 561 11.58 19.47 -13.52
N LEU A 562 12.51 18.52 -13.71
CA LEU A 562 13.94 18.79 -13.91
C LEU A 562 14.37 18.61 -15.38
N ASP A 563 13.47 18.15 -16.24
CA ASP A 563 13.72 17.75 -17.64
C ASP A 563 14.96 16.84 -17.77
N ALA A 564 15.11 15.90 -16.84
CA ALA A 564 16.30 15.08 -16.72
C ALA A 564 15.97 13.59 -16.52
N TRP A 565 16.79 12.74 -17.12
CA TRP A 565 16.74 11.29 -16.97
C TRP A 565 17.73 10.82 -15.92
N ASN A 566 17.27 10.01 -14.97
CA ASN A 566 18.08 9.41 -13.91
C ASN A 566 17.94 7.88 -13.91
N SER A 567 19.05 7.16 -13.74
CA SER A 567 19.02 5.70 -13.58
C SER A 567 18.63 5.34 -12.13
N ILE A 568 17.56 4.56 -11.96
CA ILE A 568 17.07 4.15 -10.63
C ILE A 568 17.76 2.86 -10.18
N THR A 569 17.71 1.84 -11.03
CA THR A 569 18.24 0.50 -10.72
C THR A 569 18.66 -0.23 -12.00
N THR A 570 19.38 -1.34 -11.82
CA THR A 570 19.80 -2.22 -12.89
C THR A 570 18.90 -3.45 -12.98
N VAL A 571 18.54 -3.82 -14.20
CA VAL A 571 17.78 -5.03 -14.50
C VAL A 571 18.75 -6.22 -14.52
N PRO A 572 18.44 -7.35 -13.85
CA PRO A 572 19.28 -8.54 -13.84
C PRO A 572 19.65 -9.02 -15.25
N TYR A 573 20.88 -9.50 -15.46
CA TYR A 573 21.41 -9.86 -16.79
C TYR A 573 20.61 -10.95 -17.51
N SER A 574 19.99 -11.84 -16.74
CA SER A 574 19.12 -12.90 -17.26
C SER A 574 17.79 -12.34 -17.76
N LEU A 575 17.27 -11.24 -17.22
CA LEU A 575 15.93 -10.77 -17.48
C LEU A 575 15.84 -9.92 -18.75
N ILE A 576 15.00 -10.35 -19.69
CA ILE A 576 14.61 -9.58 -20.88
C ILE A 576 13.20 -9.02 -20.65
N PRO A 577 13.06 -7.69 -20.42
CA PRO A 577 11.77 -7.03 -20.37
C PRO A 577 10.99 -7.18 -21.68
N THR A 578 9.79 -7.72 -21.59
CA THR A 578 8.88 -7.94 -22.73
C THR A 578 7.60 -7.12 -22.64
N ALA A 579 7.21 -6.69 -21.44
CA ALA A 579 6.20 -5.68 -21.23
C ALA A 579 6.41 -4.99 -19.87
N PHE A 580 5.90 -3.77 -19.73
CA PHE A 580 6.02 -2.99 -18.49
C PHE A 580 4.70 -2.29 -18.22
N VAL A 581 4.14 -2.50 -17.05
CA VAL A 581 2.82 -1.98 -16.66
C VAL A 581 2.87 -1.38 -15.27
N SER A 582 2.01 -0.39 -15.02
CA SER A 582 1.81 0.19 -13.70
C SER A 582 0.35 0.07 -13.35
N THR A 583 0.06 -0.40 -12.13
CA THR A 583 -1.31 -0.38 -11.58
C THR A 583 -1.73 1.03 -11.16
N TRP A 584 -0.77 1.97 -11.09
CA TRP A 584 -1.05 3.37 -10.88
C TRP A 584 -1.03 4.14 -12.20
N LYS A 585 -2.09 4.87 -12.51
CA LYS A 585 -2.10 5.82 -13.60
C LYS A 585 -1.88 7.24 -13.09
N HIS A 586 -1.02 7.95 -13.81
CA HIS A 586 -0.82 9.38 -13.64
C HIS A 586 -2.14 10.12 -13.86
N LEU A 587 -2.60 10.74 -12.79
CA LEU A 587 -3.48 11.89 -12.87
C LEU A 587 -2.55 13.10 -12.77
N PRO A 588 -2.42 13.92 -13.83
CA PRO A 588 -1.62 15.12 -13.74
C PRO A 588 -2.03 15.91 -12.53
N SER A 589 -1.04 16.57 -11.94
CA SER A 589 -1.27 17.89 -11.41
C SER A 589 -1.59 18.80 -12.58
#